data_AF-A0A223V4K2-F1
#
_entry.id   AF-A0A223V4K2-F1
#
_cell.length_a   1.000
_cell.length_b   1.000
_cell.length_c   1.000
_cell.angle_alpha   90.00
_cell.angle_beta   90.00
_cell.angle_gamma   90.00
#
_symmetry.space_group_name_H-M   'P 1'
#
loop_
_entity.id
_entity.type
_entity.pdbx_description
1 polymer ?
#
loop_
_entity_poly.entity_id
_entity_poly.type
_entity_poly.pdbx_seq_one_letter_code
_entity_poly.pdbx_strand_id
1 'polypeptide(L)'
;MKLYLKTKDYFNTHESFDLIYNPELDMLITDPQPKDLDKYYSSDYYISHNDQRKSIIDKIYKYVKDYSLSKKLRLIDSLNTTQKKLLDIGAGTGDFVKTINQNSWKAEGIEPNINARNQAKKKNITLHKDFDTITYDAYDVITLWHVLEHLPDLENQLIKITSLLKKNSFIIVAVPNFKSYDAQHYQKFWAAYDTPRHLWHFSRNSIPALLRKHNMELIETKPMYFDSFYVSLLSEKYKSGKNNYLKGFMLGLISNIKALYTKEYSSLIYILKKTQ
;
A
#
# COMPACT_ATOMS: atom_id res chain seq x y z
N MET A 1 3.61 22.83 10.85
CA MET A 1 3.21 21.45 11.25
C MET A 1 2.52 21.51 12.61
N LYS A 2 1.48 20.70 12.85
CA LYS A 2 0.73 20.66 14.13
C LYS A 2 0.42 19.21 14.51
N LEU A 3 0.39 18.90 15.81
CA LEU A 3 -0.08 17.61 16.29
C LEU A 3 -1.52 17.37 15.81
N TYR A 4 -1.77 16.23 15.17
CA TYR A 4 -3.09 15.81 14.70
C TYR A 4 -3.74 14.85 15.70
N LEU A 5 -3.05 13.76 16.05
CA LEU A 5 -3.46 12.84 17.11
C LEU A 5 -2.26 12.07 17.66
N LYS A 6 -2.44 11.45 18.82
CA LYS A 6 -1.49 10.48 19.40
C LYS A 6 -2.01 9.06 19.21
N THR A 7 -1.15 8.14 18.80
CA THR A 7 -1.44 6.72 18.62
C THR A 7 -0.28 5.88 19.19
N LYS A 8 -0.31 4.57 18.97
CA LYS A 8 0.76 3.66 19.37
C LYS A 8 0.89 2.50 18.40
N ASP A 9 1.97 1.76 18.52
CA ASP A 9 2.14 0.46 17.87
C ASP A 9 1.19 -0.59 18.49
N TYR A 10 0.00 -0.72 17.93
CA TYR A 10 -0.95 -1.75 18.34
C TYR A 10 -0.56 -3.15 17.85
N PHE A 11 0.39 -3.27 16.92
CA PHE A 11 0.75 -4.53 16.30
C PHE A 11 1.80 -5.29 17.10
N ASN A 12 2.83 -4.60 17.62
CA ASN A 12 3.96 -5.26 18.28
C ASN A 12 4.35 -4.61 19.62
N THR A 13 4.99 -3.44 19.58
CA THR A 13 5.76 -2.90 20.72
C THR A 13 4.93 -2.09 21.72
N HIS A 14 3.74 -1.62 21.34
CA HIS A 14 2.92 -0.70 22.13
C HIS A 14 3.56 0.66 22.46
N GLU A 15 4.68 1.00 21.82
CA GLU A 15 5.30 2.32 21.90
C GLU A 15 4.38 3.40 21.32
N SER A 16 4.39 4.59 21.92
CA SER A 16 3.52 5.70 21.53
C SER A 16 4.18 6.57 20.47
N PHE A 17 3.36 7.07 19.54
CA PHE A 17 3.78 7.92 18.43
C PHE A 17 2.80 9.07 18.25
N ASP A 18 3.32 10.21 17.83
CA ASP A 18 2.54 11.38 17.44
C ASP A 18 2.36 11.39 15.92
N LEU A 19 1.16 11.73 15.46
CA LEU A 19 0.91 12.01 14.05
C LEU A 19 0.87 13.51 13.85
N ILE A 20 1.80 14.03 13.07
CA ILE A 20 1.98 15.46 12.84
C ILE A 20 1.42 15.83 11.47
N TYR A 21 0.48 16.78 11.41
CA TYR A 21 -0.11 17.25 10.17
C TYR A 21 0.78 18.25 9.44
N ASN A 22 1.03 17.95 8.18
CA ASN A 22 1.64 18.84 7.20
C ASN A 22 0.54 19.42 6.29
N PRO A 23 0.21 20.73 6.42
CA PRO A 23 -0.82 21.37 5.60
C PRO A 23 -0.41 21.61 4.14
N GLU A 24 0.89 21.65 3.82
CA GLU A 24 1.36 21.87 2.43
C GLU A 24 1.00 20.68 1.53
N LEU A 25 1.20 19.46 2.05
CA LEU A 25 0.97 18.20 1.33
C LEU A 25 -0.29 17.48 1.79
N ASP A 26 -1.05 18.09 2.70
CA ASP A 26 -2.28 17.53 3.29
C ASP A 26 -2.09 16.08 3.78
N MET A 27 -1.01 15.81 4.51
CA MET A 27 -0.61 14.48 4.97
C MET A 27 -0.22 14.49 6.44
N LEU A 28 -0.20 13.31 7.07
CA LEU A 28 0.36 13.12 8.41
C LEU A 28 1.74 12.45 8.33
N ILE A 29 2.58 12.77 9.30
CA ILE A 29 3.92 12.22 9.45
C ILE A 29 3.98 11.56 10.83
N THR A 30 4.44 10.31 10.89
CA THR A 30 4.72 9.63 12.16
C THR A 30 5.95 10.25 12.81
N ASP A 31 5.84 10.61 14.09
CA ASP A 31 6.92 11.18 14.89
C ASP A 31 7.02 10.48 16.26
N PRO A 32 8.23 10.04 16.67
CA PRO A 32 9.46 10.01 15.88
C PRO A 32 9.42 8.92 14.79
N GLN A 33 10.12 9.14 13.67
CA GLN A 33 10.41 8.06 12.73
C GLN A 33 11.54 7.18 13.28
N PRO A 34 11.35 5.86 13.46
CA PRO A 34 12.38 4.99 13.98
C PRO A 34 13.56 4.90 13.01
N LYS A 35 14.79 4.88 13.56
CA LYS A 35 16.00 4.63 12.77
C LYS A 35 16.14 3.17 12.34
N ASP A 36 15.61 2.26 13.16
CA ASP A 36 15.61 0.82 12.94
C ASP A 36 14.16 0.33 12.88
N LEU A 37 13.69 0.05 11.67
CA LEU A 37 12.35 -0.49 11.44
C LEU A 37 12.28 -2.01 11.68
N ASP A 38 13.41 -2.73 11.68
CA ASP A 38 13.42 -4.20 11.77
C ASP A 38 12.81 -4.68 13.10
N LYS A 39 13.02 -3.91 14.17
CA LYS A 39 12.37 -4.11 15.49
C LYS A 39 10.84 -4.17 15.40
N TYR A 40 10.22 -3.45 14.47
CA TYR A 40 8.76 -3.40 14.32
C TYR A 40 8.22 -4.48 13.37
N TYR A 41 9.10 -5.16 12.62
CA TYR A 41 8.75 -6.30 11.76
C TYR A 41 8.98 -7.68 12.41
N SER A 42 9.63 -7.74 13.58
CA SER A 42 10.15 -8.97 14.19
C SER A 42 9.17 -9.81 15.00
N SER A 43 7.84 -9.57 14.93
CA SER A 43 6.88 -10.35 15.72
C SER A 43 6.63 -11.74 15.14
N ASP A 44 6.41 -12.73 16.03
CA ASP A 44 6.01 -14.10 15.67
C ASP A 44 4.75 -14.14 14.79
N TYR A 45 3.93 -13.08 14.83
CA TYR A 45 2.72 -12.91 14.02
C TYR A 45 3.02 -12.65 12.53
N TYR A 46 4.17 -12.05 12.19
CA TYR A 46 4.63 -11.92 10.81
C TYR A 46 5.13 -13.26 10.25
N ILE A 47 5.66 -14.12 11.14
CA ILE A 47 6.20 -15.45 10.83
C ILE A 47 5.09 -16.50 10.74
N SER A 48 3.96 -16.31 11.45
CA SER A 48 2.83 -17.23 11.46
C SER A 48 1.82 -17.02 10.31
N HIS A 49 2.27 -17.10 9.06
CA HIS A 49 1.38 -17.53 7.95
C HIS A 49 1.47 -19.06 7.71
N ASN A 50 2.09 -19.79 8.63
CA ASN A 50 2.10 -21.24 8.68
C ASN A 50 1.43 -21.69 9.98
N ASP A 51 0.13 -22.04 9.93
CA ASP A 51 -0.28 -23.32 10.50
C ASP A 51 -1.66 -23.81 10.01
N GLN A 52 -1.59 -24.76 9.07
CA GLN A 52 -2.37 -26.00 8.96
C GLN A 52 -3.80 -26.10 9.52
N ARG A 53 -4.72 -25.20 9.16
CA ARG A 53 -6.14 -25.55 9.00
C ARG A 53 -6.68 -24.84 7.77
N LYS A 54 -7.14 -25.57 6.74
CA LYS A 54 -7.85 -25.01 5.57
C LYS A 54 -9.16 -24.35 6.05
N SER A 55 -9.08 -23.15 6.60
CA SER A 55 -10.22 -22.43 7.16
C SER A 55 -11.06 -21.81 6.03
N ILE A 56 -12.34 -21.60 6.29
CA ILE A 56 -13.23 -20.83 5.40
C ILE A 56 -12.63 -19.44 5.16
N ILE A 57 -11.95 -18.87 6.17
CA ILE A 57 -11.27 -17.57 6.10
C ILE A 57 -10.16 -17.59 5.04
N ASP A 58 -9.35 -18.64 4.97
CA ASP A 58 -8.26 -18.74 3.98
C ASP A 58 -8.80 -18.83 2.55
N LYS A 59 -9.94 -19.52 2.37
CA LYS A 59 -10.62 -19.57 1.08
C LYS A 59 -11.15 -18.21 0.66
N ILE A 60 -11.77 -17.47 1.59
CA ILE A 60 -12.24 -16.10 1.35
C ILE A 60 -11.05 -15.19 1.02
N TYR A 61 -9.99 -15.25 1.81
CA TYR A 61 -8.76 -14.49 1.58
C TYR A 61 -8.18 -14.77 0.19
N LYS A 62 -8.06 -16.05 -0.19
CA LYS A 62 -7.59 -16.44 -1.51
C LYS A 62 -8.49 -15.89 -2.62
N TYR A 63 -9.82 -15.98 -2.47
CA TYR A 63 -10.76 -15.44 -3.46
C TYR A 63 -10.62 -13.93 -3.62
N VAL A 64 -10.57 -13.18 -2.50
CA VAL A 64 -10.39 -11.71 -2.51
C VAL A 64 -9.04 -11.34 -3.14
N LYS A 65 -7.98 -12.10 -2.84
CA LYS A 65 -6.66 -11.92 -3.45
C LYS A 65 -6.70 -12.13 -4.96
N ASP A 66 -7.23 -13.27 -5.42
CA ASP A 66 -7.31 -13.60 -6.84
C ASP A 66 -8.17 -12.56 -7.61
N TYR A 67 -9.29 -12.12 -7.02
CA TYR A 67 -10.10 -11.02 -7.55
C TYR A 67 -9.30 -9.71 -7.65
N SER A 68 -8.57 -9.35 -6.59
CA SER A 68 -7.78 -8.12 -6.54
C SER A 68 -6.65 -8.14 -7.57
N LEU A 69 -5.98 -9.27 -7.74
CA LEU A 69 -4.95 -9.47 -8.78
C LEU A 69 -5.54 -9.29 -10.18
N SER A 70 -6.71 -9.90 -10.46
CA SER A 70 -7.38 -9.72 -11.76
C SER A 70 -7.77 -8.26 -12.02
N LYS A 71 -8.26 -7.55 -11.00
CA LYS A 71 -8.59 -6.12 -11.11
C LYS A 71 -7.36 -5.26 -11.37
N LYS A 72 -6.25 -5.52 -10.67
CA LYS A 72 -4.97 -4.82 -10.91
C LYS A 72 -4.47 -5.07 -12.33
N LEU A 73 -4.46 -6.32 -12.80
CA LEU A 73 -4.10 -6.65 -14.19
C LEU A 73 -4.96 -5.88 -15.21
N ARG A 74 -6.31 -5.88 -15.06
CA ARG A 74 -7.20 -5.14 -15.96
C ARG A 74 -6.92 -3.63 -15.96
N LEU A 75 -6.58 -3.07 -14.80
CA LEU A 75 -6.16 -1.67 -14.72
C LEU A 75 -4.87 -1.46 -15.53
N ILE A 76 -3.86 -2.30 -15.33
CA ILE A 76 -2.60 -2.21 -16.09
C ILE A 76 -2.85 -2.34 -17.60
N ASP A 77 -3.65 -3.32 -18.03
CA ASP A 77 -4.00 -3.55 -19.43
C ASP A 77 -4.78 -2.40 -20.08
N SER A 78 -5.50 -1.60 -19.29
CA SER A 78 -6.23 -0.43 -19.79
C SER A 78 -5.31 0.75 -20.14
N LEU A 79 -4.04 0.72 -19.72
CA LEU A 79 -3.09 1.78 -19.98
C LEU A 79 -2.50 1.64 -21.40
N ASN A 80 -2.54 2.74 -22.15
CA ASN A 80 -1.93 2.78 -23.48
C ASN A 80 -0.40 2.87 -23.37
N THR A 81 0.26 1.71 -23.42
CA THR A 81 1.72 1.56 -23.31
C THR A 81 2.27 0.71 -24.45
N THR A 82 3.53 0.96 -24.84
CA THR A 82 4.12 0.36 -26.05
C THR A 82 4.96 -0.89 -25.77
N GLN A 83 5.85 -0.87 -24.79
CA GLN A 83 6.77 -2.00 -24.53
C GLN A 83 6.29 -2.95 -23.42
N LYS A 84 5.23 -2.60 -22.70
CA LYS A 84 4.63 -3.38 -21.61
C LYS A 84 5.65 -3.89 -20.57
N LYS A 85 6.61 -3.04 -20.19
CA LYS A 85 7.56 -3.28 -19.10
C LYS A 85 7.02 -2.69 -17.80
N LEU A 86 6.93 -3.51 -16.75
CA LEU A 86 6.40 -3.13 -15.45
C LEU A 86 7.44 -3.38 -14.34
N LEU A 87 7.54 -2.45 -13.39
CA LEU A 87 8.24 -2.66 -12.12
C LEU A 87 7.24 -2.58 -10.97
N ASP A 88 7.18 -3.61 -10.13
CA ASP A 88 6.41 -3.60 -8.89
C ASP A 88 7.34 -3.38 -7.69
N ILE A 89 7.20 -2.24 -7.02
CA ILE A 89 8.01 -1.92 -5.84
C ILE A 89 7.26 -2.40 -4.60
N GLY A 90 7.93 -3.21 -3.78
CA GLY A 90 7.32 -3.96 -2.67
C GLY A 90 6.46 -5.12 -3.17
N ALA A 91 7.07 -5.97 -4.02
CA ALA A 91 6.40 -7.07 -4.71
C ALA A 91 5.95 -8.22 -3.78
N GLY A 92 6.30 -8.17 -2.48
CA GLY A 92 5.91 -9.16 -1.49
C GLY A 92 6.32 -10.57 -1.91
N THR A 93 5.37 -11.51 -1.89
CA THR A 93 5.64 -12.91 -2.28
C THR A 93 5.53 -13.16 -3.79
N GLY A 94 5.55 -12.10 -4.62
CA GLY A 94 5.61 -12.18 -6.08
C GLY A 94 4.31 -12.56 -6.78
N ASP A 95 3.16 -12.60 -6.08
CA ASP A 95 1.86 -12.99 -6.67
C ASP A 95 1.41 -12.03 -7.79
N PHE A 96 1.64 -10.72 -7.61
CA PHE A 96 1.29 -9.72 -8.62
C PHE A 96 2.21 -9.82 -9.84
N VAL A 97 3.52 -9.80 -9.64
CA VAL A 97 4.52 -9.99 -10.71
C VAL A 97 4.24 -11.28 -11.51
N LYS A 98 3.92 -12.39 -10.83
CA LYS A 98 3.50 -13.64 -11.48
C LYS A 98 2.29 -13.45 -12.37
N THR A 99 1.23 -12.82 -11.84
CA THR A 99 -0.02 -12.59 -12.56
C THR A 99 0.23 -11.74 -13.82
N ILE A 100 1.05 -10.69 -13.70
CA ILE A 100 1.39 -9.82 -14.83
C ILE A 100 2.22 -10.58 -15.88
N ASN A 101 3.23 -11.37 -15.47
CA ASN A 101 4.07 -12.17 -16.38
C ASN A 101 3.34 -13.33 -17.07
N GLN A 102 2.20 -13.78 -16.55
CA GLN A 102 1.34 -14.76 -17.21
C GLN A 102 0.49 -14.15 -18.34
N ASN A 103 0.58 -12.83 -18.53
CA ASN A 103 -0.12 -12.07 -19.57
C ASN A 103 0.90 -11.38 -20.48
N SER A 104 0.48 -10.36 -21.25
CA SER A 104 1.33 -9.73 -22.29
C SER A 104 2.40 -8.77 -21.76
N TRP A 105 2.79 -8.85 -20.50
CA TRP A 105 3.69 -7.91 -19.84
C TRP A 105 5.00 -8.57 -19.41
N LYS A 106 6.05 -7.76 -19.32
CA LYS A 106 7.35 -8.12 -18.74
C LYS A 106 7.51 -7.39 -17.43
N ALA A 107 7.20 -8.07 -16.32
CA ALA A 107 7.26 -7.52 -14.98
C ALA A 107 8.47 -8.01 -14.20
N GLU A 108 9.13 -7.05 -13.55
CA GLU A 108 10.09 -7.25 -12.47
C GLU A 108 9.49 -6.75 -11.15
N GLY A 109 10.07 -7.15 -10.03
CA GLY A 109 9.67 -6.61 -8.73
C GLY A 109 10.81 -6.49 -7.74
N ILE A 110 10.73 -5.47 -6.89
CA ILE A 110 11.67 -5.21 -5.80
C ILE A 110 11.02 -5.61 -4.48
N GLU A 111 11.72 -6.39 -3.66
CA GLU A 111 11.27 -6.81 -2.34
C GLU A 111 12.50 -6.98 -1.41
N PRO A 112 12.70 -6.12 -0.39
CA PRO A 112 13.85 -6.20 0.51
C PRO A 112 13.81 -7.41 1.45
N ASN A 113 12.63 -7.96 1.76
CA ASN A 113 12.49 -9.11 2.67
C ASN A 113 12.93 -10.44 2.01
N ILE A 114 13.97 -11.06 2.54
CA ILE A 114 14.52 -12.32 2.00
C ILE A 114 13.51 -13.48 2.03
N ASN A 115 12.68 -13.58 3.08
CA ASN A 115 11.68 -14.65 3.20
C ASN A 115 10.60 -14.50 2.12
N ALA A 116 10.14 -13.27 1.87
CA ALA A 116 9.19 -12.98 0.79
C ALA A 116 9.79 -13.31 -0.59
N ARG A 117 11.05 -12.94 -0.85
CA ARG A 117 11.77 -13.34 -2.08
C ARG A 117 11.91 -14.86 -2.21
N ASN A 118 12.21 -15.57 -1.13
CA ASN A 118 12.29 -17.03 -1.14
C ASN A 118 10.93 -17.69 -1.44
N GLN A 119 9.82 -17.12 -0.95
CA GLN A 119 8.47 -17.56 -1.31
C GLN A 119 8.14 -17.27 -2.79
N ALA A 120 8.58 -16.13 -3.33
CA ALA A 120 8.43 -15.81 -4.74
C ALA A 120 9.20 -16.80 -5.63
N LYS A 121 10.42 -17.19 -5.24
CA LYS A 121 11.23 -18.19 -5.94
C LYS A 121 10.52 -19.54 -6.06
N LYS A 122 9.82 -19.99 -5.00
CA LYS A 122 8.98 -21.22 -5.04
C LYS A 122 7.86 -21.16 -6.08
N LYS A 123 7.51 -19.96 -6.56
CA LYS A 123 6.51 -19.72 -7.61
C LYS A 123 7.14 -19.42 -8.98
N ASN A 124 8.45 -19.67 -9.13
CA ASN A 124 9.27 -19.34 -10.31
C ASN A 124 9.33 -17.83 -10.61
N ILE A 125 9.30 -17.00 -9.57
CA ILE A 125 9.49 -15.55 -9.69
C ILE A 125 10.76 -15.14 -8.96
N THR A 126 11.69 -14.54 -9.70
CA THR A 126 12.88 -13.91 -9.12
C THR A 126 12.58 -12.44 -8.88
N LEU A 127 12.71 -12.01 -7.63
CA LEU A 127 12.56 -10.62 -7.22
C LEU A 127 13.93 -10.03 -6.88
N HIS A 128 14.08 -8.74 -7.16
CA HIS A 128 15.24 -7.93 -6.85
C HIS A 128 15.21 -7.52 -5.38
N LYS A 129 16.38 -7.43 -4.73
CA LYS A 129 16.46 -6.95 -3.33
C LYS A 129 16.21 -5.45 -3.27
N ASP A 130 16.75 -4.74 -4.24
CA ASP A 130 16.81 -3.29 -4.34
C ASP A 130 16.87 -2.89 -5.82
N PHE A 131 16.90 -1.59 -6.06
CA PHE A 131 16.93 -1.02 -7.41
C PHE A 131 18.21 -1.33 -8.18
N ASP A 132 19.32 -1.71 -7.53
CA ASP A 132 20.63 -1.79 -8.17
C ASP A 132 20.78 -3.07 -9.02
N THR A 133 19.84 -4.00 -8.85
CA THR A 133 19.84 -5.31 -9.51
C THR A 133 18.76 -5.46 -10.58
N ILE A 134 17.97 -4.42 -10.85
CA ILE A 134 16.92 -4.45 -11.88
C ILE A 134 17.52 -4.51 -13.29
N THR A 135 16.82 -5.11 -14.26
CA THR A 135 17.44 -5.35 -15.59
C THR A 135 17.10 -4.31 -16.65
N TYR A 136 16.03 -3.53 -16.46
CA TYR A 136 15.61 -2.51 -17.43
C TYR A 136 16.00 -1.12 -16.96
N ASP A 137 16.57 -0.33 -17.88
CA ASP A 137 16.89 1.08 -17.62
C ASP A 137 15.63 1.94 -17.42
N ALA A 138 14.51 1.55 -18.02
CA ALA A 138 13.25 2.28 -17.90
C ALA A 138 11.99 1.43 -18.13
N TYR A 139 10.92 1.78 -17.42
CA TYR A 139 9.64 1.09 -17.39
C TYR A 139 8.50 1.92 -17.98
N ASP A 140 7.48 1.23 -18.50
CA ASP A 140 6.25 1.86 -19.00
C ASP A 140 5.21 2.01 -17.89
N VAL A 141 5.29 1.16 -16.85
CA VAL A 141 4.49 1.25 -15.63
C VAL A 141 5.33 0.93 -14.41
N ILE A 142 5.22 1.75 -13.37
CA ILE A 142 5.68 1.39 -12.02
C ILE A 142 4.49 1.31 -11.09
N THR A 143 4.41 0.25 -10.27
CA THR A 143 3.35 0.09 -9.27
C THR A 143 3.91 0.08 -7.85
N LEU A 144 3.16 0.70 -6.93
CA LEU A 144 3.41 0.68 -5.49
C LEU A 144 2.09 0.34 -4.78
N TRP A 145 1.94 -0.90 -4.33
CA TRP A 145 0.73 -1.36 -3.64
C TRP A 145 0.95 -1.42 -2.13
N HIS A 146 0.56 -0.38 -1.38
CA HIS A 146 0.80 -0.27 0.08
C HIS A 146 2.28 -0.34 0.46
N VAL A 147 3.07 0.51 -0.18
CA VAL A 147 4.54 0.52 -0.02
C VAL A 147 5.06 1.92 0.22
N LEU A 148 4.49 2.93 -0.44
CA LEU A 148 4.96 4.31 -0.37
C LEU A 148 4.94 4.86 1.07
N GLU A 149 3.95 4.46 1.87
CA GLU A 149 3.80 4.81 3.28
C GLU A 149 4.93 4.29 4.17
N HIS A 150 5.64 3.24 3.73
CA HIS A 150 6.74 2.61 4.45
C HIS A 150 8.12 3.15 4.04
N LEU A 151 8.23 3.85 2.90
CA LEU A 151 9.52 4.22 2.35
C LEU A 151 10.17 5.35 3.17
N PRO A 152 11.38 5.15 3.71
CA PRO A 152 12.11 6.25 4.34
C PRO A 152 12.52 7.27 3.29
N ASP A 153 12.70 8.53 3.70
CA ASP A 153 13.19 9.59 2.81
C ASP A 153 12.35 9.71 1.51
N LEU A 154 11.06 10.02 1.71
CA LEU A 154 10.03 9.98 0.68
C LEU A 154 10.43 10.74 -0.60
N GLU A 155 11.04 11.91 -0.47
CA GLU A 155 11.45 12.74 -1.60
C GLU A 155 12.51 12.04 -2.45
N ASN A 156 13.61 11.55 -1.85
CA ASN A 156 14.68 10.88 -2.58
C ASN A 156 14.20 9.57 -3.21
N GLN A 157 13.29 8.84 -2.54
CA GLN A 157 12.68 7.65 -3.12
C GLN A 157 11.82 8.00 -4.34
N LEU A 158 10.99 9.05 -4.28
CA LEU A 158 10.19 9.49 -5.41
C LEU A 158 11.07 9.95 -6.59
N ILE A 159 12.18 10.65 -6.34
CA ILE A 159 13.16 10.99 -7.38
C ILE A 159 13.69 9.73 -8.06
N LYS A 160 14.18 8.75 -7.29
CA LYS A 160 14.72 7.49 -7.82
C LYS A 160 13.65 6.74 -8.63
N ILE A 161 12.45 6.58 -8.07
CA ILE A 161 11.35 5.86 -8.71
C ILE A 161 10.94 6.52 -10.03
N THR A 162 10.75 7.84 -10.03
CA THR A 162 10.30 8.56 -11.23
C THR A 162 11.38 8.71 -12.30
N SER A 163 12.67 8.58 -11.95
CA SER A 163 13.76 8.49 -12.92
C SER A 163 13.73 7.20 -13.74
N LEU A 164 13.15 6.12 -13.21
CA LEU A 164 13.02 4.82 -13.89
C LEU A 164 11.83 4.78 -14.86
N LEU A 165 11.06 5.86 -14.95
CA LEU A 165 9.93 5.98 -15.86
C LEU A 165 10.36 6.61 -17.19
N LYS A 166 9.95 5.99 -18.30
CA LYS A 166 10.05 6.61 -19.64
C LYS A 166 9.14 7.82 -19.77
N LYS A 167 9.27 8.57 -20.88
CA LYS A 167 8.24 9.55 -21.26
C LYS A 167 6.92 8.83 -21.55
N ASN A 168 5.79 9.48 -21.27
CA ASN A 168 4.45 8.93 -21.48
C ASN A 168 4.16 7.60 -20.74
N SER A 169 4.91 7.28 -19.69
CA SER A 169 4.68 6.11 -18.85
C SER A 169 3.81 6.46 -17.63
N PHE A 170 3.45 5.45 -16.85
CA PHE A 170 2.54 5.59 -15.72
C PHE A 170 3.18 5.17 -14.41
N ILE A 171 2.79 5.83 -13.33
CA ILE A 171 2.97 5.33 -11.97
C ILE A 171 1.59 5.08 -11.37
N ILE A 172 1.44 3.95 -10.69
CA ILE A 172 0.24 3.62 -9.94
C ILE A 172 0.61 3.45 -8.49
N VAL A 173 -0.02 4.26 -7.64
CA VAL A 173 0.22 4.27 -6.19
C VAL A 173 -1.08 3.89 -5.51
N ALA A 174 -1.05 2.91 -4.61
CA ALA A 174 -2.15 2.61 -3.72
C ALA A 174 -1.70 2.80 -2.28
N VAL A 175 -2.42 3.63 -1.53
CA VAL A 175 -2.11 3.96 -0.14
C VAL A 175 -3.38 4.12 0.70
N PRO A 176 -3.29 3.90 2.01
CA PRO A 176 -4.36 4.25 2.94
C PRO A 176 -4.65 5.75 2.92
N ASN A 177 -5.88 6.10 3.27
CA ASN A 177 -6.37 7.45 3.31
C ASN A 177 -6.87 7.83 4.70
N PHE A 178 -6.12 8.68 5.42
CA PHE A 178 -6.46 9.06 6.79
C PHE A 178 -7.72 9.93 6.90
N LYS A 179 -8.27 10.41 5.77
CA LYS A 179 -9.54 11.16 5.72
C LYS A 179 -10.77 10.27 5.51
N SER A 180 -10.58 8.97 5.38
CA SER A 180 -11.67 8.00 5.25
C SER A 180 -12.59 7.97 6.48
N TYR A 181 -13.82 7.49 6.29
CA TYR A 181 -14.79 7.41 7.38
C TYR A 181 -14.33 6.46 8.50
N ASP A 182 -13.72 5.33 8.16
CA ASP A 182 -13.17 4.40 9.15
C ASP A 182 -12.01 5.03 9.92
N ALA A 183 -11.15 5.83 9.29
CA ALA A 183 -10.14 6.61 10.01
C ALA A 183 -10.76 7.59 11.01
N GLN A 184 -11.81 8.31 10.61
CA GLN A 184 -12.55 9.23 11.48
C GLN A 184 -13.26 8.49 12.63
N HIS A 185 -13.80 7.31 12.36
CA HIS A 185 -14.54 6.51 13.35
C HIS A 185 -13.62 5.86 14.40
N TYR A 186 -12.51 5.26 13.95
CA TYR A 186 -11.58 4.55 14.83
C TYR A 186 -10.52 5.47 15.45
N GLN A 187 -10.27 6.64 14.86
CA GLN A 187 -9.30 7.63 15.35
C GLN A 187 -7.95 6.95 15.65
N LYS A 188 -7.39 7.12 16.87
CA LYS A 188 -6.13 6.48 17.28
C LYS A 188 -6.10 4.96 17.17
N PHE A 189 -7.25 4.29 17.04
CA PHE A 189 -7.33 2.84 16.86
C PHE A 189 -7.38 2.40 15.39
N TRP A 190 -7.33 3.34 14.45
CA TRP A 190 -7.39 3.01 13.03
C TRP A 190 -6.14 2.25 12.61
N ALA A 191 -6.33 1.00 12.19
CA ALA A 191 -5.25 0.05 11.98
C ALA A 191 -4.32 0.43 10.83
N ALA A 192 -4.80 1.20 9.85
CA ALA A 192 -3.98 1.65 8.73
C ALA A 192 -3.03 2.81 9.07
N TYR A 193 -3.05 3.33 10.31
CA TYR A 193 -1.93 4.12 10.79
C TYR A 193 -0.69 3.28 11.04
N ASP A 194 -0.85 2.00 11.42
CA ASP A 194 0.23 1.03 11.56
C ASP A 194 1.58 1.57 12.06
N THR A 195 1.53 2.45 13.06
CA THR A 195 2.72 3.17 13.50
C THR A 195 3.65 2.22 14.25
N PRO A 196 4.97 2.31 14.05
CA PRO A 196 5.66 3.28 13.20
C PRO A 196 6.04 2.74 11.81
N ARG A 197 5.52 1.57 11.41
CA ARG A 197 5.83 0.97 10.10
C ARG A 197 5.36 1.84 8.96
N HIS A 198 4.21 2.52 9.11
CA HIS A 198 3.83 3.61 8.21
C HIS A 198 4.44 4.91 8.73
N LEU A 199 5.36 5.46 7.95
CA LEU A 199 6.04 6.73 8.23
C LEU A 199 5.19 7.93 7.74
N TRP A 200 4.38 7.69 6.72
CA TRP A 200 3.59 8.70 6.02
C TRP A 200 2.12 8.27 5.92
N HIS A 201 1.19 9.19 6.20
CA HIS A 201 -0.24 8.93 6.08
C HIS A 201 -0.87 9.93 5.13
N PHE A 202 -1.30 9.44 3.98
CA PHE A 202 -1.71 10.29 2.86
C PHE A 202 -3.20 10.61 2.92
N SER A 203 -3.58 11.79 2.43
CA SER A 203 -4.95 12.08 2.04
C SER A 203 -5.13 11.87 0.53
N ARG A 204 -6.36 12.02 0.06
CA ARG A 204 -6.70 12.10 -1.36
C ARG A 204 -5.88 13.14 -2.15
N ASN A 205 -5.43 14.21 -1.50
CA ASN A 205 -4.70 15.31 -2.14
C ASN A 205 -3.17 15.13 -2.10
N SER A 206 -2.66 14.31 -1.18
CA SER A 206 -1.22 14.21 -0.93
C SER A 206 -0.44 13.61 -2.10
N ILE A 207 -0.93 12.50 -2.66
CA ILE A 207 -0.22 11.80 -3.74
C ILE A 207 -0.09 12.67 -5.00
N PRO A 208 -1.17 13.33 -5.50
CA PRO A 208 -1.04 14.28 -6.60
C PRO A 208 -0.10 15.45 -6.29
N ALA A 209 -0.18 16.02 -5.08
CA ALA A 209 0.66 17.15 -4.68
C ALA A 209 2.16 16.78 -4.64
N LEU A 210 2.50 15.60 -4.11
CA LEU A 210 3.86 15.05 -4.08
C LEU A 210 4.38 14.82 -5.50
N LEU A 211 3.65 14.03 -6.29
CA LEU A 211 4.13 13.58 -7.60
C LEU A 211 4.14 14.68 -8.66
N ARG A 212 3.38 15.77 -8.47
CA ARG A 212 3.46 16.96 -9.34
C ARG A 212 4.87 17.57 -9.36
N LYS A 213 5.62 17.51 -8.25
CA LYS A 213 7.01 17.97 -8.17
C LYS A 213 7.96 17.15 -9.07
N HIS A 214 7.52 15.97 -9.52
CA HIS A 214 8.26 15.04 -10.38
C HIS A 214 7.67 14.91 -11.79
N ASN A 215 7.01 15.95 -12.31
CA ASN A 215 6.40 15.99 -13.65
C ASN A 215 5.35 14.91 -13.91
N MET A 216 4.66 14.46 -12.85
CA MET A 216 3.56 13.51 -12.95
C MET A 216 2.21 14.24 -12.82
N GLU A 217 1.28 13.89 -13.69
CA GLU A 217 -0.08 14.40 -13.67
C GLU A 217 -1.06 13.29 -13.26
N LEU A 218 -1.98 13.61 -12.34
CA LEU A 218 -3.03 12.68 -11.95
C LEU A 218 -4.03 12.51 -13.09
N ILE A 219 -4.22 11.28 -13.54
CA ILE A 219 -5.21 10.91 -14.55
C ILE A 219 -6.53 10.50 -13.88
N GLU A 220 -6.44 9.64 -12.87
CA GLU A 220 -7.63 9.09 -12.22
C GLU A 220 -7.32 8.62 -10.79
N THR A 221 -8.33 8.68 -9.92
CA THR A 221 -8.33 8.03 -8.61
C THR A 221 -9.40 6.94 -8.57
N LYS A 222 -9.04 5.71 -8.18
CA LYS A 222 -9.96 4.58 -8.04
C LYS A 222 -9.98 4.06 -6.58
N PRO A 223 -11.12 3.49 -6.12
CA PRO A 223 -11.22 2.96 -4.76
C PRO A 223 -10.64 1.55 -4.60
N MET A 224 -10.20 1.21 -3.38
CA MET A 224 -9.95 -0.17 -2.94
C MET A 224 -11.02 -0.61 -1.94
N TYR A 225 -12.09 -1.23 -2.44
CA TYR A 225 -13.26 -1.54 -1.62
C TYR A 225 -12.98 -2.50 -0.46
N PHE A 226 -12.09 -3.49 -0.66
CA PHE A 226 -11.82 -4.53 0.34
C PHE A 226 -11.05 -4.04 1.55
N ASP A 227 -10.25 -2.98 1.39
CA ASP A 227 -9.40 -2.44 2.45
C ASP A 227 -10.22 -1.95 3.63
N SER A 228 -11.33 -1.26 3.38
CA SER A 228 -12.22 -0.78 4.45
C SER A 228 -12.68 -1.90 5.38
N PHE A 229 -12.91 -3.11 4.86
CA PHE A 229 -13.29 -4.26 5.68
C PHE A 229 -12.11 -4.78 6.49
N TYR A 230 -10.97 -5.01 5.84
CA TYR A 230 -9.77 -5.50 6.52
C TYR A 230 -9.30 -4.54 7.62
N VAL A 231 -9.19 -3.26 7.29
CA VAL A 231 -8.79 -2.20 8.21
C VAL A 231 -9.80 -2.06 9.36
N SER A 232 -11.11 -2.11 9.08
CA SER A 232 -12.13 -2.05 10.14
C SER A 232 -12.09 -3.26 11.07
N LEU A 233 -11.84 -4.47 10.55
CA LEU A 233 -11.70 -5.67 11.38
C LEU A 233 -10.53 -5.55 12.38
N LEU A 234 -9.37 -5.09 11.89
CA LEU A 234 -8.21 -4.85 12.75
C LEU A 234 -8.42 -3.68 13.71
N SER A 235 -9.01 -2.59 13.24
CA SER A 235 -9.26 -1.40 14.07
C SER A 235 -10.25 -1.69 15.20
N GLU A 236 -11.26 -2.52 14.95
CA GLU A 236 -12.19 -2.97 15.99
C GLU A 236 -11.48 -3.86 17.03
N LYS A 237 -10.54 -4.70 16.61
CA LYS A 237 -9.67 -5.46 17.53
C LYS A 237 -8.83 -4.52 18.38
N TYR A 238 -8.20 -3.50 17.78
CA TYR A 238 -7.38 -2.51 18.51
C TYR A 238 -8.21 -1.68 19.50
N LYS A 239 -9.45 -1.32 19.14
CA LYS A 239 -10.35 -0.52 19.96
C LYS A 239 -10.99 -1.31 21.11
N SER A 240 -11.40 -2.56 20.86
CA SER A 240 -12.17 -3.36 21.82
C SER A 240 -11.37 -4.43 22.54
N GLY A 241 -10.17 -4.75 22.06
CA GLY A 241 -9.36 -5.89 22.52
C GLY A 241 -9.90 -7.26 22.08
N LYS A 242 -11.00 -7.32 21.33
CA LYS A 242 -11.65 -8.57 20.88
C LYS A 242 -11.89 -8.56 19.38
N ASN A 243 -11.88 -9.73 18.75
CA ASN A 243 -12.20 -9.88 17.33
C ASN A 243 -13.72 -9.79 17.09
N ASN A 244 -14.26 -8.57 16.95
CA ASN A 244 -15.68 -8.38 16.65
C ASN A 244 -15.92 -8.31 15.13
N TYR A 245 -15.88 -9.47 14.48
CA TYR A 245 -15.92 -9.58 13.02
C TYR A 245 -17.18 -8.96 12.39
N LEU A 246 -18.35 -9.14 13.00
CA LEU A 246 -19.60 -8.59 12.48
C LEU A 246 -19.57 -7.05 12.47
N LYS A 247 -19.17 -6.46 13.59
CA LYS A 247 -19.11 -4.99 13.70
C LYS A 247 -18.05 -4.39 12.80
N GLY A 248 -16.86 -4.99 12.74
CA GLY A 248 -15.80 -4.55 11.83
C GLY A 248 -16.23 -4.64 10.36
N PHE A 249 -16.91 -5.72 9.96
CA PHE A 249 -17.47 -5.85 8.62
C PHE A 249 -18.52 -4.76 8.31
N MET A 250 -19.47 -4.52 9.24
CA MET A 250 -20.49 -3.48 9.08
C MET A 250 -19.88 -2.09 8.97
N LEU A 251 -18.85 -1.77 9.76
CA LEU A 251 -18.16 -0.48 9.68
C LEU A 251 -17.37 -0.32 8.39
N GLY A 252 -16.76 -1.39 7.86
CA GLY A 252 -16.16 -1.40 6.52
C GLY A 252 -17.20 -1.10 5.42
N LEU A 253 -18.36 -1.74 5.48
CA LEU A 253 -19.46 -1.48 4.56
C LEU A 253 -19.95 -0.02 4.64
N ILE A 254 -20.16 0.50 5.85
CA ILE A 254 -20.58 1.90 6.06
C ILE A 254 -19.53 2.86 5.53
N SER A 255 -18.24 2.58 5.72
CA SER A 255 -17.15 3.39 5.17
C SER A 255 -17.23 3.47 3.64
N ASN A 256 -17.38 2.33 2.97
CA ASN A 256 -17.57 2.29 1.52
C ASN A 256 -18.83 3.04 1.05
N ILE A 257 -19.96 2.89 1.73
CA ILE A 257 -21.20 3.59 1.38
C ILE A 257 -21.02 5.10 1.50
N LYS A 258 -20.43 5.59 2.58
CA LYS A 258 -20.15 7.03 2.75
C LYS A 258 -19.17 7.54 1.69
N ALA A 259 -18.16 6.75 1.36
CA ALA A 259 -17.17 7.09 0.35
C ALA A 259 -17.73 7.19 -1.07
N LEU A 260 -18.90 6.60 -1.37
CA LEU A 260 -19.58 6.83 -2.66
C LEU A 260 -19.88 8.32 -2.88
N TYR A 261 -20.20 9.05 -1.81
CA TYR A 261 -20.50 10.48 -1.83
C TYR A 261 -19.26 11.35 -1.59
N THR A 262 -18.44 11.01 -0.59
CA THR A 262 -17.28 11.84 -0.22
C THR A 262 -16.06 11.61 -1.11
N LYS A 263 -15.99 10.46 -1.79
CA LYS A 263 -14.80 9.93 -2.50
C LYS A 263 -13.60 9.63 -1.59
N GLU A 264 -13.79 9.67 -0.27
CA GLU A 264 -12.77 9.35 0.74
C GLU A 264 -12.87 7.88 1.17
N TYR A 265 -12.47 6.97 0.28
CA TYR A 265 -12.38 5.54 0.59
C TYR A 265 -11.23 5.26 1.56
N SER A 266 -11.31 4.13 2.29
CA SER A 266 -10.27 3.68 3.25
C SER A 266 -8.87 3.64 2.65
N SER A 267 -8.76 3.17 1.41
CA SER A 267 -7.56 3.27 0.57
C SER A 267 -7.93 3.69 -0.85
N LEU A 268 -7.00 4.36 -1.51
CA LEU A 268 -7.17 4.92 -2.85
C LEU A 268 -6.01 4.50 -3.76
N ILE A 269 -6.34 4.21 -5.01
CA ILE A 269 -5.40 3.99 -6.11
C ILE A 269 -5.32 5.27 -6.92
N TYR A 270 -4.12 5.80 -7.12
CA TYR A 270 -3.83 6.96 -7.96
C TYR A 270 -3.13 6.48 -9.20
N ILE A 271 -3.64 6.86 -10.36
CA ILE A 271 -3.04 6.59 -11.67
C ILE A 271 -2.50 7.92 -12.16
N LEU A 272 -1.17 8.04 -12.27
CA LEU A 272 -0.52 9.26 -12.73
C LEU A 272 0.34 8.98 -13.95
N LYS A 273 0.40 9.94 -14.87
CA LYS A 273 1.16 9.87 -16.11
C LYS A 273 2.32 10.83 -16.09
N LYS A 274 3.47 10.40 -16.60
CA LYS A 274 4.64 11.27 -16.79
C LYS A 274 4.41 12.18 -17.98
N THR A 275 4.45 13.49 -17.73
CA THR A 275 4.12 14.53 -18.72
C THR A 275 5.30 14.95 -19.59
N GLN A 276 6.55 14.73 -19.14
CA GLN A 276 7.78 15.10 -19.87
C GLN A 276 8.93 14.11 -19.68
#